data_AF-A0A7X6VF80-F1
#
_entry.id   AF-A0A7X6VF80-F1
#
_cell.length_a   1.000
_cell.length_b   1.000
_cell.length_c   1.000
_cell.angle_alpha   90.00
_cell.angle_beta   90.00
_cell.angle_gamma   90.00
#
_symmetry.space_group_name_H-M   'P 1'
#
loop_
_entity.id
_entity.type
_entity.pdbx_description
1 polymer ?
#
loop_
_entity_poly.entity_id
_entity_poly.type
_entity_poly.pdbx_seq_one_letter_code
_entity_poly.pdbx_strand_id
1 'polypeptide(L)'
;MILITRYKLVKDKKDEHKIRVKSEEESICPICFSDTLKVIGSRNRKAIEINGDWIILIIRRLKCLICMKIHHELPDILVPYKRYLSECIEAIIDGTDDEVACENSTIIRFRQWFKSMENHIKGSIMAVYLQMINVRKDVAGKTALEAIKAYVGADHGWLARAVRIVVNSNNWVHTRYAFFVRS
;
A
#
# COMPACT_ATOMS: atom_id res chain seq x y z
N MET A 1 -2.63 7.09 6.14
CA MET A 1 -3.59 6.07 5.64
C MET A 1 -3.52 4.88 6.57
N ILE A 2 -4.45 3.94 6.46
CA ILE A 2 -4.39 2.61 7.11
C ILE A 2 -4.64 1.60 6.00
N LEU A 3 -3.79 0.59 5.88
CA LEU A 3 -3.97 -0.50 4.92
C LEU A 3 -4.61 -1.70 5.58
N ILE A 4 -5.62 -2.26 4.90
CA ILE A 4 -6.34 -3.46 5.33
C ILE A 4 -6.17 -4.61 4.32
N THR A 5 -6.24 -5.85 4.80
CA THR A 5 -6.08 -7.13 4.04
C THR A 5 -7.27 -8.04 4.28
N ARG A 6 -7.99 -7.89 5.40
CA ARG A 6 -9.23 -8.61 5.68
C ARG A 6 -10.41 -7.71 5.36
N TYR A 7 -10.99 -7.90 4.19
CA TYR A 7 -12.15 -7.14 3.74
C TYR A 7 -12.95 -7.91 2.70
N LYS A 8 -14.20 -7.47 2.52
CA LYS A 8 -15.08 -7.88 1.43
C LYS A 8 -15.26 -6.76 0.43
N LEU A 9 -15.24 -7.12 -0.85
CA LEU A 9 -15.61 -6.25 -1.95
C LEU A 9 -17.09 -6.47 -2.28
N VAL A 10 -17.90 -5.44 -2.07
CA VAL A 10 -19.36 -5.49 -2.28
C VAL A 10 -19.72 -4.57 -3.44
N LYS A 11 -20.06 -5.15 -4.59
CA LYS A 11 -20.50 -4.38 -5.77
C LYS A 11 -21.76 -3.57 -5.44
N ASP A 12 -21.83 -2.34 -5.95
CA ASP A 12 -23.02 -1.52 -5.85
C ASP A 12 -24.12 -2.11 -6.76
N LYS A 13 -25.37 -2.08 -6.30
CA LYS A 13 -26.50 -2.65 -7.07
C LYS A 13 -26.87 -1.82 -8.30
N LYS A 14 -26.51 -0.54 -8.32
CA LYS A 14 -26.90 0.42 -9.36
C LYS A 14 -25.76 0.79 -10.30
N ASP A 15 -24.52 0.57 -9.89
CA ASP A 15 -23.31 0.93 -10.63
C ASP A 15 -22.27 -0.17 -10.47
N GLU A 16 -22.15 -1.03 -11.47
CA GLU A 16 -21.24 -2.18 -11.44
C GLU A 16 -19.77 -1.80 -11.30
N HIS A 17 -19.41 -0.57 -11.67
CA HIS A 17 -18.05 -0.04 -11.54
C HIS A 17 -17.77 0.41 -10.11
N LYS A 18 -18.78 0.56 -9.24
CA LYS A 18 -18.60 0.93 -7.84
C LYS A 18 -18.57 -0.29 -6.94
N ILE A 19 -17.53 -0.38 -6.13
CA ILE A 19 -17.31 -1.48 -5.19
C ILE A 19 -17.05 -0.90 -3.81
N ARG A 20 -17.90 -1.25 -2.84
CA ARG A 20 -17.70 -0.88 -1.44
C ARG A 20 -16.72 -1.83 -0.78
N VAL A 21 -15.70 -1.27 -0.15
CA VAL A 21 -14.75 -2.02 0.66
C VAL A 21 -15.30 -2.10 2.08
N LYS A 22 -15.63 -3.32 2.53
CA LYS A 22 -16.10 -3.58 3.90
C LYS A 22 -14.97 -4.25 4.69
N SER A 23 -14.33 -3.50 5.57
CA SER A 23 -13.30 -4.05 6.47
C SER A 23 -13.88 -5.16 7.35
N GLU A 24 -13.08 -6.20 7.55
CA GLU A 24 -13.30 -7.31 8.47
C GLU A 24 -12.21 -7.37 9.54
N GLU A 25 -11.45 -6.28 9.69
CA GLU A 25 -10.49 -6.10 10.76
C GLU A 25 -10.62 -4.74 11.45
N GLU A 26 -10.13 -4.70 12.69
CA GLU A 26 -10.03 -3.48 13.47
C GLU A 26 -8.80 -2.69 13.03
N SER A 27 -9.06 -1.44 12.65
CA SER A 27 -8.01 -0.51 12.28
C SER A 27 -7.37 0.10 13.53
N ILE A 28 -6.06 0.35 13.48
CA ILE A 28 -5.32 1.08 14.53
C ILE A 28 -4.74 2.34 13.92
N CYS A 29 -4.76 3.45 14.66
CA CYS A 29 -4.12 4.68 14.22
C CYS A 29 -2.61 4.47 14.11
N PRO A 30 -2.00 4.63 12.92
CA PRO A 30 -0.57 4.37 12.74
C PRO A 30 0.31 5.45 13.40
N ILE A 31 -0.28 6.58 13.82
CA ILE A 31 0.44 7.73 14.39
C ILE A 31 0.56 7.60 15.90
N CYS A 32 -0.54 7.27 16.59
CA CYS A 32 -0.60 7.23 18.06
C CYS A 32 -1.04 5.88 18.62
N PHE A 33 -1.16 4.85 17.78
CA PHE A 33 -1.46 3.46 18.14
C PHE A 33 -2.80 3.25 18.87
N SER A 34 -3.68 4.26 18.88
CA SER A 34 -5.04 4.15 19.41
C SER A 34 -5.94 3.40 18.42
N ASP A 35 -6.73 2.47 18.94
CA ASP A 35 -7.82 1.74 18.28
C ASP A 35 -9.11 2.57 18.13
N THR A 36 -9.13 3.75 18.75
CA THR A 36 -10.32 4.58 18.97
C THR A 36 -10.57 5.46 17.74
N LEU A 37 -11.07 4.83 16.69
CA LEU A 37 -11.30 5.43 15.37
C LEU A 37 -12.79 5.53 15.06
N LYS A 38 -13.24 6.72 14.67
CA LYS A 38 -14.62 6.97 14.24
C LYS A 38 -14.71 7.06 12.73
N VAL A 39 -15.67 6.35 12.11
CA VAL A 39 -16.01 6.56 10.70
C VAL A 39 -16.67 7.93 10.52
N ILE A 40 -16.08 8.79 9.69
CA ILE A 40 -16.58 10.15 9.40
C ILE A 40 -17.10 10.31 7.97
N GLY A 41 -17.02 9.25 7.16
CA GLY A 41 -17.50 9.25 5.78
C GLY A 41 -16.75 8.24 4.94
N SER A 42 -16.87 8.38 3.61
CA SER A 42 -16.18 7.56 2.63
C SER A 42 -15.46 8.43 1.60
N ARG A 43 -14.63 7.79 0.78
CA ARG A 43 -13.96 8.42 -0.37
C ARG A 43 -13.92 7.43 -1.53
N ASN A 44 -14.17 7.94 -2.73
CA ASN A 44 -14.00 7.18 -3.96
C ASN A 44 -12.52 7.10 -4.35
N ARG A 45 -12.05 5.92 -4.71
CA ARG A 45 -10.71 5.66 -5.24
C ARG A 45 -10.85 4.91 -6.55
N LYS A 46 -10.51 5.58 -7.66
CA LYS A 46 -10.41 4.93 -8.96
C LYS A 46 -9.21 3.97 -8.95
N ALA A 47 -9.45 2.71 -9.32
CA ALA A 47 -8.45 1.69 -9.54
C ALA A 47 -8.47 1.26 -11.01
N ILE A 48 -7.33 0.78 -11.51
CA ILE A 48 -7.16 0.23 -12.87
C ILE A 48 -6.75 -1.23 -12.69
N GLU A 49 -7.53 -2.13 -13.28
CA GLU A 49 -7.35 -3.57 -13.23
C GLU A 49 -6.30 -4.02 -14.27
N ILE A 50 -5.94 -5.31 -14.23
CA ILE A 50 -4.89 -5.88 -15.09
C ILE A 50 -5.20 -5.72 -16.59
N ASN A 51 -6.48 -5.82 -16.96
CA ASN A 51 -6.96 -5.68 -18.34
C ASN A 51 -7.11 -4.21 -18.80
N GLY A 52 -6.81 -3.23 -17.93
CA GLY A 52 -6.92 -1.80 -18.23
C GLY A 52 -8.29 -1.19 -17.92
N ASP A 53 -9.28 -2.01 -17.53
CA ASP A 53 -10.56 -1.54 -17.04
C ASP A 53 -10.40 -0.79 -15.72
N TRP A 54 -11.43 -0.04 -15.35
CA TRP A 54 -11.41 0.73 -14.13
C TRP A 54 -12.61 0.45 -13.23
N ILE A 55 -12.34 0.43 -11.94
CA ILE A 55 -13.33 0.34 -10.88
C ILE A 55 -13.19 1.52 -9.92
N ILE A 56 -14.23 1.79 -9.15
CA ILE A 56 -14.26 2.78 -8.07
C ILE A 56 -14.43 2.04 -6.76
N LEU A 57 -13.36 2.01 -5.97
CA LEU A 57 -13.38 1.53 -4.60
C LEU A 57 -13.89 2.63 -3.67
N ILE A 58 -14.98 2.35 -2.97
CA ILE A 58 -15.53 3.22 -1.92
C ILE A 58 -14.90 2.79 -0.60
N ILE A 59 -13.97 3.60 -0.11
CA ILE A 59 -13.19 3.33 1.10
C ILE A 59 -13.63 4.20 2.27
N ARG A 60 -13.48 3.73 3.50
CA ARG A 60 -13.85 4.51 4.71
C ARG A 60 -12.83 5.61 5.00
N ARG A 61 -13.32 6.70 5.57
CA ARG A 61 -12.53 7.77 6.21
C ARG A 61 -12.71 7.64 7.71
N LEU A 62 -11.62 7.35 8.40
CA LEU A 62 -11.56 7.17 9.84
C LEU A 62 -10.91 8.40 10.48
N LYS A 63 -11.48 8.93 11.57
CA LYS A 63 -10.86 9.96 12.40
C LYS A 63 -10.42 9.34 13.71
N CYS A 64 -9.13 9.43 14.04
CA CYS A 64 -8.65 9.02 15.35
C CYS A 64 -9.16 10.02 16.39
N LEU A 65 -9.74 9.53 17.48
CA LEU A 65 -10.28 10.38 18.55
C LEU A 65 -9.18 10.89 19.51
N ILE A 66 -7.97 10.34 19.42
CA ILE A 66 -6.82 10.75 20.23
C ILE A 66 -5.98 11.81 19.49
N CYS A 67 -5.36 11.49 18.36
CA CYS A 67 -4.52 12.45 17.62
C CYS A 67 -5.29 13.33 16.64
N MET A 68 -6.62 13.15 16.51
CA MET A 68 -7.51 13.92 15.63
C MET A 68 -7.22 13.82 14.13
N LYS A 69 -6.24 13.01 13.72
CA LYS A 69 -5.88 12.81 12.31
C LYS A 69 -6.91 11.93 11.59
N ILE A 70 -7.05 12.20 10.29
CA ILE A 70 -7.94 11.47 9.40
C ILE A 70 -7.12 10.47 8.59
N HIS A 71 -7.56 9.22 8.59
CA HIS A 71 -6.98 8.11 7.88
C HIS A 71 -7.97 7.60 6.83
N HIS A 72 -7.48 7.39 5.61
CA HIS A 72 -8.20 6.61 4.62
C HIS A 72 -7.87 5.13 4.87
N GLU A 73 -8.90 4.30 5.03
CA GLU A 73 -8.78 2.85 5.21
C GLU A 73 -8.77 2.17 3.84
N LEU A 74 -7.58 1.99 3.30
CA LEU A 74 -7.32 1.56 1.93
C LEU A 74 -7.13 0.02 1.90
N PRO A 75 -7.76 -0.72 0.98
CA PRO A 75 -7.44 -2.14 0.82
C PRO A 75 -6.05 -2.31 0.17
N ASP A 76 -5.37 -3.39 0.51
CA ASP A 76 -4.02 -3.75 0.07
C ASP A 76 -3.90 -4.09 -1.43
N ILE A 77 -5.02 -4.31 -2.12
CA ILE A 77 -5.09 -4.31 -3.59
C ILE A 77 -4.72 -2.96 -4.21
N LEU A 78 -4.56 -1.90 -3.40
CA LEU A 78 -4.04 -0.61 -3.84
C LEU A 78 -2.77 -0.22 -3.09
N VAL A 79 -1.77 0.22 -3.86
CA VAL A 79 -0.67 1.01 -3.32
C VAL A 79 -1.14 2.46 -3.10
N PRO A 80 -0.85 3.10 -1.95
CA PRO A 80 -1.18 4.49 -1.72
C PRO A 80 -0.80 5.40 -2.89
N TYR A 81 -1.74 6.26 -3.31
CA TYR A 81 -1.56 7.24 -4.38
C TYR A 81 -1.31 6.66 -5.78
N LYS A 82 -1.32 5.34 -5.93
CA LYS A 82 -1.35 4.69 -7.24
C LYS A 82 -2.78 4.43 -7.68
N ARG A 83 -2.93 4.18 -8.98
CA ARG A 83 -4.21 3.89 -9.64
C ARG A 83 -4.28 2.44 -10.09
N TYR A 84 -3.19 1.84 -10.52
CA TYR A 84 -3.17 0.40 -10.83
C TYR A 84 -3.29 -0.41 -9.55
N LEU A 85 -3.92 -1.59 -9.66
CA LEU A 85 -3.90 -2.59 -8.60
C LEU A 85 -2.46 -2.92 -8.20
N SER A 86 -2.27 -3.30 -6.94
CA SER A 86 -0.95 -3.64 -6.41
C SER A 86 -0.33 -4.82 -7.16
N GLU A 87 -1.11 -5.79 -7.60
CA GLU A 87 -0.66 -6.92 -8.43
C GLU A 87 -0.07 -6.48 -9.78
N CYS A 88 -0.67 -5.49 -10.46
CA CYS A 88 -0.13 -4.97 -11.72
C CYS A 88 1.23 -4.31 -11.50
N ILE A 89 1.36 -3.56 -10.40
CA ILE A 89 2.61 -2.89 -10.05
C ILE A 89 3.67 -3.91 -9.65
N GLU A 90 3.26 -4.95 -8.93
CA GLU A 90 4.11 -6.07 -8.53
C GLU A 90 4.68 -6.80 -9.76
N ALA A 91 3.83 -7.18 -10.72
CA ALA A 91 4.23 -7.80 -11.97
C ALA A 91 5.25 -6.94 -12.74
N ILE A 92 5.02 -5.63 -12.83
CA ILE A 92 5.95 -4.69 -13.49
C ILE A 92 7.33 -4.62 -12.80
N ILE A 93 7.36 -4.73 -11.47
CA ILE A 93 8.60 -4.73 -10.69
C ILE A 93 9.34 -6.06 -10.88
N ASP A 94 8.61 -7.16 -10.92
CA ASP A 94 9.15 -8.50 -11.09
C ASP A 94 9.51 -8.82 -12.55
N GLY A 95 9.10 -7.98 -13.50
CA GLY A 95 9.36 -8.15 -14.93
C GLY A 95 8.48 -9.21 -15.58
N THR A 96 7.31 -9.47 -14.99
CA THR A 96 6.30 -10.43 -15.46
C THR A 96 5.03 -9.71 -15.94
N ASP A 97 5.20 -8.55 -16.55
CA ASP A 97 4.13 -7.62 -16.90
C ASP A 97 3.43 -7.89 -18.24
N ASP A 98 3.64 -9.06 -18.85
CA ASP A 98 3.08 -9.44 -20.17
C ASP A 98 1.55 -9.33 -20.25
N GLU A 99 0.87 -9.59 -19.13
CA GLU A 99 -0.61 -9.53 -19.03
C GLU A 99 -1.12 -8.15 -18.61
N VAL A 100 -0.25 -7.23 -18.20
CA VAL A 100 -0.65 -5.92 -17.67
C VAL A 100 -0.91 -4.96 -18.83
N ALA A 101 -2.18 -4.64 -19.06
CA ALA A 101 -2.61 -3.67 -20.07
C ALA A 101 -2.19 -2.24 -19.66
N CYS A 102 -0.95 -1.86 -19.98
CA CYS A 102 -0.43 -0.53 -19.72
C CYS A 102 0.61 -0.09 -20.76
N GLU A 103 0.72 1.22 -20.95
CA GLU A 103 1.75 1.78 -21.84
C GLU A 103 3.16 1.59 -21.26
N ASN A 104 4.17 1.45 -22.14
CA ASN A 104 5.59 1.44 -21.76
C ASN A 104 5.99 2.63 -20.87
N SER A 105 5.40 3.80 -21.11
CA SER A 105 5.60 5.00 -20.29
C SER A 105 5.20 4.78 -18.82
N THR A 106 4.16 3.96 -18.59
CA THR A 106 3.63 3.62 -17.26
C THR A 106 4.53 2.59 -16.58
N ILE A 107 4.97 1.56 -17.30
CA ILE A 107 5.94 0.56 -16.84
C ILE A 107 7.21 1.24 -16.32
N ILE A 108 7.81 2.12 -17.13
CA ILE A 108 9.03 2.86 -16.78
C ILE A 108 8.79 3.69 -15.51
N ARG A 109 7.67 4.40 -15.41
CA ARG A 109 7.32 5.21 -14.23
C ARG A 109 7.18 4.37 -12.96
N PHE A 110 6.62 3.17 -13.04
CA PHE A 110 6.50 2.29 -11.89
C PHE A 110 7.85 1.73 -11.45
N ARG A 111 8.69 1.28 -12.39
CA ARG A 111 10.05 0.80 -12.08
C ARG A 111 10.89 1.91 -11.44
N GLN A 112 10.86 3.13 -12.00
CA GLN A 112 11.54 4.30 -11.44
C GLN A 112 11.02 4.68 -10.04
N TRP A 113 9.69 4.67 -9.86
CA TRP A 113 9.07 4.92 -8.56
C TRP A 113 9.52 3.90 -7.52
N PHE A 114 9.46 2.61 -7.84
CA PHE A 114 9.86 1.56 -6.91
C PHE A 114 11.35 1.67 -6.57
N LYS A 115 12.21 1.85 -7.60
CA LYS A 115 13.65 2.05 -7.41
C LYS A 115 13.95 3.25 -6.50
N SER A 116 13.17 4.32 -6.62
CA SER A 116 13.34 5.49 -5.76
C SER A 116 13.02 5.21 -4.29
N MET A 117 12.19 4.21 -3.96
CA MET A 117 11.73 3.96 -2.59
C MET A 117 12.15 2.62 -1.99
N GLU A 118 12.67 1.67 -2.77
CA GLU A 118 12.99 0.30 -2.33
C GLU A 118 13.86 0.27 -1.06
N ASN A 119 14.87 1.15 -0.96
CA ASN A 119 15.73 1.20 0.21
C ASN A 119 15.01 1.71 1.46
N HIS A 120 14.06 2.63 1.28
CA HIS A 120 13.22 3.13 2.38
C HIS A 120 12.23 2.07 2.85
N ILE A 121 11.60 1.35 1.91
CA ILE A 121 10.72 0.22 2.22
C ILE A 121 11.50 -0.84 2.99
N LYS A 122 12.67 -1.25 2.47
CA LYS A 122 13.58 -2.20 3.14
C LYS A 122 13.92 -1.79 4.56
N GLY A 123 14.39 -0.55 4.76
CA GLY A 123 14.77 -0.04 6.08
C GLY A 123 13.59 0.03 7.05
N SER A 124 12.42 0.45 6.57
CA SER A 124 11.19 0.52 7.37
C SER A 124 10.74 -0.86 7.83
N ILE A 125 10.74 -1.85 6.92
CA ILE A 125 10.38 -3.24 7.26
C ILE A 125 11.38 -3.80 8.26
N MET A 126 12.68 -3.62 8.04
CA MET A 126 13.72 -4.09 8.96
C MET A 126 13.54 -3.49 10.37
N ALA A 127 13.27 -2.19 10.47
CA ALA A 127 13.03 -1.54 11.77
C ALA A 127 11.81 -2.13 12.50
N VAL A 128 10.70 -2.36 11.78
CA VAL A 128 9.49 -2.97 12.37
C VAL A 128 9.74 -4.40 12.84
N TYR A 129 10.42 -5.23 12.04
CA TYR A 129 10.74 -6.61 12.42
C TYR A 129 11.65 -6.70 13.65
N LEU A 130 12.64 -5.80 13.75
CA LEU A 130 13.50 -5.70 14.92
C LEU A 130 12.70 -5.29 16.17
N GLN A 131 11.79 -4.34 16.05
CA GLN A 131 10.98 -3.85 17.17
C GLN A 131 9.93 -4.86 17.65
N MET A 132 9.26 -5.55 16.72
CA MET A 132 8.11 -6.41 17.06
C MET A 132 8.50 -7.85 17.39
N ILE A 133 9.51 -8.40 16.69
CA ILE A 133 9.82 -9.84 16.73
C ILE A 133 11.27 -10.07 17.19
N ASN A 134 12.07 -9.01 17.34
CA ASN A 134 13.52 -9.10 17.57
C ASN A 134 14.23 -10.01 16.55
N VAL A 135 13.70 -10.05 15.32
CA VAL A 135 14.23 -10.88 14.22
C VAL A 135 15.00 -10.00 13.25
N ARG A 136 16.27 -10.37 13.03
CA ARG A 136 17.07 -9.85 11.92
C ARG A 136 17.27 -10.97 10.91
N LYS A 137 16.79 -10.78 9.69
CA LYS A 137 17.13 -11.69 8.59
C LYS A 137 18.51 -11.31 8.05
N ASP A 138 19.33 -12.32 7.78
CA ASP A 138 20.58 -12.08 7.06
C ASP A 138 20.25 -11.76 5.60
N VAL A 139 20.53 -10.51 5.24
CA VAL A 139 20.31 -9.94 3.93
C VAL A 139 21.58 -9.27 3.42
N ALA A 140 22.74 -9.64 3.97
CA ALA A 140 24.03 -9.19 3.45
C ALA A 140 24.19 -9.60 1.98
N GLY A 141 24.69 -8.68 1.16
CA GLY A 141 24.88 -8.90 -0.28
C GLY A 141 23.59 -8.91 -1.14
N LYS A 142 22.40 -8.94 -0.53
CA LYS A 142 21.12 -8.91 -1.27
C LYS A 142 20.79 -7.51 -1.77
N THR A 143 20.18 -7.46 -2.95
CA THR A 143 19.52 -6.24 -3.45
C THR A 143 18.38 -5.82 -2.51
N ALA A 144 17.91 -4.58 -2.64
CA ALA A 144 16.81 -4.10 -1.82
C ALA A 144 15.52 -4.91 -2.03
N LEU A 145 15.22 -5.28 -3.27
CA LEU A 145 14.06 -6.11 -3.62
C LEU A 145 14.14 -7.50 -2.97
N GLU A 146 15.26 -8.20 -3.11
CA GLU A 146 15.48 -9.51 -2.49
C GLU A 146 15.39 -9.45 -0.96
N ALA A 147 15.93 -8.40 -0.34
CA ALA A 147 15.82 -8.19 1.09
C ALA A 147 14.35 -7.98 1.52
N ILE A 148 13.58 -7.16 0.79
CA ILE A 148 12.15 -6.96 1.04
C ILE A 148 11.41 -8.29 0.97
N LYS A 149 11.56 -9.04 -0.14
CA LYS A 149 10.94 -10.36 -0.32
C LYS A 149 11.38 -11.35 0.75
N ALA A 150 12.64 -11.32 1.18
CA ALA A 150 13.11 -12.15 2.28
C ALA A 150 12.36 -11.84 3.58
N TYR A 151 12.05 -10.57 3.88
CA TYR A 151 11.24 -10.21 5.05
C TYR A 151 9.78 -10.63 4.91
N VAL A 152 9.11 -10.26 3.82
CA VAL A 152 7.65 -10.35 3.68
C VAL A 152 7.14 -11.61 2.97
N GLY A 153 8.03 -12.47 2.49
CA GLY A 153 7.70 -13.62 1.63
C GLY A 153 7.71 -13.24 0.14
N ALA A 154 8.31 -14.09 -0.69
CA ALA A 154 8.52 -13.84 -2.13
C ALA A 154 7.31 -14.18 -3.01
N ASP A 155 6.32 -14.90 -2.48
CA ASP A 155 5.11 -15.29 -3.21
C ASP A 155 4.30 -14.08 -3.67
N HIS A 156 3.37 -14.30 -4.60
CA HIS A 156 2.44 -13.28 -5.08
C HIS A 156 1.81 -12.47 -3.94
N GLY A 157 1.68 -11.16 -4.13
CA GLY A 157 1.24 -10.19 -3.15
C GLY A 157 2.36 -9.70 -2.20
N TRP A 158 3.63 -9.93 -2.52
CA TRP A 158 4.76 -9.45 -1.70
C TRP A 158 4.76 -7.93 -1.58
N LEU A 159 4.37 -7.22 -2.64
CA LEU A 159 4.30 -5.76 -2.64
C LEU A 159 3.18 -5.29 -1.71
N ALA A 160 2.00 -5.91 -1.77
CA ALA A 160 0.89 -5.61 -0.88
C ALA A 160 1.28 -5.78 0.60
N ARG A 161 1.95 -6.89 0.94
CA ARG A 161 2.47 -7.16 2.29
C ARG A 161 3.51 -6.12 2.73
N ALA A 162 4.49 -5.81 1.87
CA ALA A 162 5.50 -4.79 2.15
C ALA A 162 4.89 -3.41 2.39
N VAL A 163 4.00 -2.97 1.51
CA VAL A 163 3.34 -1.66 1.59
C VAL A 163 2.48 -1.56 2.85
N ARG A 164 1.74 -2.62 3.22
CA ARG A 164 0.95 -2.64 4.46
C ARG A 164 1.82 -2.38 5.68
N ILE A 165 2.96 -3.06 5.81
CA ILE A 165 3.88 -2.87 6.95
C ILE A 165 4.32 -1.41 7.02
N VAL A 166 4.82 -0.86 5.92
CA VAL A 166 5.38 0.50 5.89
C VAL A 166 4.31 1.56 6.13
N VAL A 167 3.10 1.39 5.60
CA VAL A 167 2.01 2.35 5.83
C VAL A 167 1.48 2.30 7.24
N ASN A 168 1.22 1.10 7.77
CA ASN A 168 0.64 0.94 9.10
C ASN A 168 1.63 1.24 10.22
N SER A 169 2.94 1.25 9.93
CA SER A 169 3.98 1.76 10.84
C SER A 169 4.24 3.27 10.69
N ASN A 170 3.39 4.01 9.96
CA ASN A 170 3.54 5.44 9.68
C ASN A 170 4.88 5.83 9.00
N ASN A 171 5.51 4.89 8.28
CA ASN A 171 6.75 5.12 7.55
C ASN A 171 6.51 5.34 6.04
N TRP A 172 5.27 5.47 5.59
CA TRP A 172 5.00 5.68 4.16
C TRP A 172 5.29 7.12 3.71
N VAL A 173 6.27 7.28 2.83
CA VAL A 173 6.66 8.58 2.29
C VAL A 173 5.88 8.87 1.00
N HIS A 174 5.04 9.91 1.03
CA HIS A 174 4.23 10.32 -0.12
C HIS A 174 5.04 11.12 -1.16
N THR A 175 5.97 11.96 -0.72
CA THR A 175 6.75 12.88 -1.57
C THR A 175 8.15 13.06 -1.00
N ARG A 176 9.17 12.56 -1.71
CA ARG A 176 10.57 12.98 -1.45
C ARG A 176 10.83 14.45 -1.82
N TYR A 177 9.87 15.13 -2.47
CA TYR A 177 9.96 16.55 -2.83
C TYR A 177 9.56 17.52 -1.71
N ALA A 178 8.91 17.07 -0.63
CA ALA A 178 8.49 17.99 0.44
C ALA A 178 9.61 18.38 1.42
N PHE A 179 10.78 17.72 1.33
CA PHE A 179 11.92 17.98 2.22
C PHE A 179 13.06 18.77 1.54
N PHE A 180 12.92 19.16 0.27
CA PHE A 180 13.93 19.96 -0.46
C PHE A 180 13.55 21.44 -0.62
N VAL A 181 12.57 21.93 0.13
CA VAL A 181 12.29 23.37 0.22
C VAL A 181 12.40 23.80 1.67
N ARG A 182 13.64 24.07 2.10
CA ARG A 182 14.07 25.09 3.07
C ARG A 182 15.41 24.71 3.72
N SER A 183 16.48 25.24 3.16
CA SER A 183 17.68 25.71 3.85
C SER A 183 18.29 26.81 3.00
#